data_AF-A0A960WIT5-F1
#
_entry.id   AF-A0A960WIT5-F1
#
_cell.length_a   1.000
_cell.length_b   1.000
_cell.length_c   1.000
_cell.angle_alpha   90.00
_cell.angle_beta   90.00
_cell.angle_gamma   90.00
#
_symmetry.space_group_name_H-M   'P 1'
#
loop_
_entity.id
_entity.type
_entity.pdbx_description
1 polymer ?
#
loop_
_entity_poly.entity_id
_entity_poly.type
_entity_poly.pdbx_seq_one_letter_code
_entity_poly.pdbx_strand_id
1 'polypeptide(L)'
;MEKELMQVILDQMQNHGKVFSSDLEEYRTGTLVEYSFDPQKKCFIVTEADIIVGSFCDQKILSRQEIEQRLQNYPISEFIQAGFTL
;
A
#
# COMPACT_ATOMS: atom_id res chain seq x y z
N MET A 1 7.38 8.32 -17.15
CA MET A 1 7.61 6.90 -16.81
C MET A 1 7.27 6.58 -15.36
N GLU A 2 8.10 6.89 -14.36
CA GLU A 2 7.80 6.51 -12.95
C GLU A 2 6.54 7.20 -12.38
N LYS A 3 6.34 8.49 -12.68
CA LYS A 3 5.11 9.21 -12.27
C LYS A 3 3.84 8.64 -12.89
N GLU A 4 3.88 8.22 -14.15
CA GLU A 4 2.71 7.67 -14.84
C GLU A 4 2.32 6.30 -14.27
N LEU A 5 3.33 5.46 -13.98
CA LEU A 5 3.13 4.17 -13.35
C LEU A 5 2.50 4.30 -11.95
N MET A 6 2.97 5.26 -11.16
CA MET A 6 2.40 5.51 -9.84
C MET A 6 0.95 5.99 -9.89
N GLN A 7 0.59 6.81 -10.88
CA GLN A 7 -0.82 7.16 -11.09
C GLN A 7 -1.66 5.91 -11.42
N VAL A 8 -1.17 5.01 -12.26
CA VAL A 8 -1.85 3.76 -12.60
C VAL A 8 -2.05 2.86 -11.37
N ILE A 9 -1.07 2.80 -10.47
CA ILE A 9 -1.19 2.07 -9.19
C ILE A 9 -2.29 2.70 -8.34
N LEU A 10 -2.21 4.01 -8.09
CA LEU A 10 -3.19 4.72 -7.26
C LEU A 10 -4.61 4.62 -7.82
N ASP A 11 -4.77 4.73 -9.14
CA ASP A 11 -6.07 4.64 -9.80
C ASP A 11 -6.65 3.22 -9.68
N GLN A 12 -5.82 2.16 -9.73
CA GLN A 12 -6.27 0.79 -9.48
C GLN A 12 -6.65 0.55 -8.02
N MET A 13 -5.97 1.18 -7.06
CA MET A 13 -6.40 1.15 -5.66
C MET A 13 -7.77 1.81 -5.50
N GLN A 14 -7.95 2.99 -6.10
CA GLN A 14 -9.17 3.78 -5.98
C GLN A 14 -10.37 3.15 -6.67
N ASN A 15 -10.19 2.68 -7.90
CA ASN A 15 -11.30 2.26 -8.76
C ASN A 15 -11.53 0.75 -8.73
N HIS A 16 -10.48 -0.05 -8.49
CA HIS A 16 -10.54 -1.51 -8.56
C HIS A 16 -10.32 -2.18 -7.20
N GLY A 17 -10.19 -1.40 -6.12
CA GLY A 17 -10.03 -1.92 -4.76
C GLY A 17 -8.74 -2.73 -4.57
N LYS A 18 -7.71 -2.46 -5.37
CA LYS A 18 -6.41 -3.12 -5.22
C LYS A 18 -5.77 -2.69 -3.89
N VAL A 19 -5.15 -3.66 -3.24
CA VAL A 19 -4.46 -3.51 -1.96
C VAL A 19 -3.00 -3.88 -2.19
N PHE A 20 -2.09 -3.14 -1.57
CA PHE A 20 -0.67 -3.42 -1.64
C PHE A 20 -0.11 -3.72 -0.25
N SER A 21 0.59 -4.83 -0.11
CA SER A 21 1.43 -5.18 1.03
C SER A 21 2.73 -5.78 0.52
N SER A 22 3.82 -5.59 1.26
CA SER A 22 5.13 -6.18 0.90
C SER A 22 5.47 -7.33 1.83
N ASP A 23 5.36 -8.55 1.31
CA ASP A 23 5.76 -9.77 2.04
C ASP A 23 7.24 -9.73 2.47
N LEU A 24 8.09 -9.07 1.66
CA LEU A 24 9.50 -8.94 1.95
C LEU A 24 9.76 -7.99 3.12
N GLU A 25 9.04 -6.88 3.19
CA GLU A 25 9.12 -5.95 4.32
C GLU A 25 8.55 -6.58 5.60
N GLU A 26 7.41 -7.28 5.47
CA GLU A 26 6.81 -8.03 6.56
C GLU A 26 7.80 -9.03 7.15
N TYR A 27 8.41 -9.87 6.30
CA TYR A 27 9.39 -10.86 6.73
C TYR A 27 10.61 -10.23 7.44
N ARG A 28 11.05 -9.04 7.00
CA ARG A 28 12.23 -8.37 7.56
C ARG A 28 11.95 -7.67 8.88
N THR A 29 10.79 -7.06 9.02
CA THR A 29 10.46 -6.18 10.15
C THR A 29 9.57 -6.85 11.19
N GLY A 30 8.88 -7.93 10.83
CA GLY A 30 7.82 -8.48 11.64
C GLY A 30 6.59 -7.59 11.73
N THR A 31 6.44 -6.63 10.80
CA THR A 31 5.30 -5.73 10.72
C THR A 31 4.64 -5.86 9.35
N LEU A 32 3.36 -6.22 9.32
CA LEU A 32 2.55 -6.11 8.12
C LEU A 32 2.22 -4.62 7.89
N VAL A 33 2.53 -4.12 6.71
CA VAL A 33 2.12 -2.79 6.25
C VAL A 33 1.25 -2.95 5.01
N GLU A 34 -0.01 -2.56 5.12
CA GLU A 34 -1.00 -2.67 4.05
C GLU A 34 -1.48 -1.28 3.63
N TYR A 35 -1.46 -1.02 2.32
CA TYR A 35 -1.97 0.20 1.72
C TYR A 35 -3.25 -0.09 0.92
N SER A 36 -4.30 0.67 1.18
CA SER A 36 -5.60 0.52 0.53
C SER A 36 -6.32 1.86 0.34
N PHE A 37 -7.45 1.84 -0.37
CA PHE A 37 -8.34 2.99 -0.50
C PHE A 37 -9.70 2.66 0.10
N ASP A 38 -10.20 3.53 0.98
CA ASP A 38 -11.56 3.45 1.53
C ASP A 38 -12.52 4.23 0.63
N PRO A 39 -13.41 3.55 -0.12
CA PRO A 39 -14.32 4.23 -1.04
C PRO A 39 -15.44 5.00 -0.34
N GLN A 40 -15.78 4.66 0.91
CA GLN A 40 -16.81 5.35 1.69
C GLN A 40 -16.29 6.70 2.19
N LYS A 41 -15.05 6.72 2.69
CA LYS A 41 -14.38 7.93 3.19
C LYS A 41 -13.63 8.69 2.11
N LYS A 42 -13.45 8.09 0.93
CA LYS A 42 -12.70 8.62 -0.22
C LYS A 42 -11.26 8.99 0.16
N CYS A 43 -10.60 8.14 0.93
CA CYS A 43 -9.24 8.39 1.40
C CYS A 43 -8.37 7.15 1.27
N PHE A 44 -7.05 7.38 1.20
CA PHE A 44 -6.09 6.30 1.31
C PHE A 44 -5.83 5.97 2.77
N ILE A 45 -5.55 4.71 3.02
CA ILE A 45 -5.35 4.16 4.34
C ILE A 45 -4.07 3.34 4.31
N VAL A 46 -3.28 3.47 5.37
CA VAL A 46 -2.25 2.49 5.72
C VAL A 46 -2.64 1.81 7.01
N THR A 47 -2.55 0.48 7.03
CA THR A 47 -2.72 -0.36 8.21
C THR A 47 -1.35 -0.96 8.55
N GLU A 48 -0.88 -0.75 9.77
CA GLU A 48 0.40 -1.25 10.28
C GLU A 48 0.10 -2.21 11.44
N ALA A 49 0.50 -3.47 11.32
CA ALA A 49 0.24 -4.50 12.33
C ALA A 49 1.49 -5.29 12.69
N ASP A 50 1.80 -5.42 13.98
CA ASP A 50 2.91 -6.25 14.46
C ASP A 50 2.47 -7.72 14.51
N ILE A 51 3.11 -8.55 13.68
CA ILE A 51 2.78 -9.97 13.53
C ILE A 51 3.61 -10.88 14.45
N ILE A 52 4.70 -10.38 15.05
CA ILE A 52 5.57 -11.19 15.93
C ILE A 52 4.94 -11.35 17.31
N VAL A 53 4.32 -10.28 17.83
CA VAL A 53 3.69 -10.27 19.16
C VAL A 53 2.17 -10.12 19.11
N GLY A 54 1.56 -9.94 17.92
CA GLY A 54 0.11 -9.81 17.75
C GLY A 54 -0.52 -8.69 18.59
N SER A 55 0.28 -7.68 18.95
CA SER A 55 -0.01 -6.77 20.07
C SER A 55 -0.44 -5.37 19.64
N PHE A 56 -0.28 -5.02 18.36
CA PHE A 56 -0.59 -3.67 17.88
C PHE A 56 -1.09 -3.70 16.44
N CYS A 57 -2.18 -2.97 16.19
CA CYS A 57 -2.71 -2.67 14.87
C CYS A 57 -3.10 -1.19 14.86
N ASP A 58 -2.51 -0.42 13.96
CA ASP A 58 -2.77 1.00 13.79
C ASP A 58 -3.16 1.31 12.37
N GLN A 59 -4.02 2.31 12.22
CA GLN A 59 -4.60 2.67 10.94
C GLN A 59 -4.53 4.19 10.78
N LYS A 60 -3.88 4.63 9.70
CA LYS A 60 -3.67 6.05 9.41
C LYS A 60 -4.30 6.39 8.07
N ILE A 61 -4.95 7.55 8.02
CA ILE A 61 -5.41 8.15 6.77
C ILE A 61 -4.21 8.86 6.13
N LEU A 62 -3.98 8.60 4.84
CA LEU A 62 -2.93 9.23 4.05
C LEU A 62 -3.55 10.16 3.00
N SER A 63 -2.91 11.31 2.79
CA SER A 63 -3.12 12.12 1.59
C SER A 63 -2.55 11.42 0.36
N ARG A 64 -2.97 11.86 -0.84
CA ARG A 64 -2.45 11.32 -2.12
C ARG A 64 -0.93 11.45 -2.22
N GLN A 65 -0.37 12.56 -1.74
CA GLN A 65 1.07 12.80 -1.80
C GLN A 65 1.84 11.86 -0.84
N GLU A 66 1.31 11.61 0.35
CA GLU A 66 1.96 10.72 1.32
C GLU A 66 1.97 9.27 0.85
N ILE A 67 0.85 8.77 0.31
CA ILE A 67 0.83 7.40 -0.22
C ILE A 67 1.74 7.28 -1.45
N GLU A 68 1.76 8.28 -2.33
CA GLU A 68 2.66 8.30 -3.49
C GLU A 68 4.13 8.21 -3.06
N GLN A 69 4.55 9.02 -2.08
CA GLN A 69 5.92 9.00 -1.55
C GLN A 69 6.27 7.67 -0.89
N ARG A 70 5.33 7.02 -0.19
CA ARG A 70 5.56 5.73 0.44
C ARG A 70 5.70 4.61 -0.60
N LEU A 71 4.77 4.55 -1.55
CA LEU A 71 4.74 3.51 -2.59
C LEU A 71 5.92 3.62 -3.57
N GLN A 72 6.49 4.81 -3.77
CA GLN A 72 7.69 4.99 -4.59
C GLN A 72 8.93 4.25 -4.07
N ASN A 73 8.95 3.83 -2.79
CA ASN A 73 10.10 3.11 -2.23
C ASN A 73 10.09 1.61 -2.56
N TYR A 74 9.02 1.08 -3.16
CA TYR A 74 8.90 -0.33 -3.49
C TYR A 74 9.19 -0.59 -4.97
N PRO A 75 9.84 -1.72 -5.30
CA PRO A 75 10.08 -2.09 -6.68
C PRO A 75 8.78 -2.47 -7.39
N ILE A 76 8.69 -2.11 -8.68
CA ILE A 76 7.54 -2.37 -9.56
C ILE A 76 7.12 -3.86 -9.53
N SER A 77 8.09 -4.78 -9.44
CA SER A 77 7.83 -6.22 -9.40
C SER A 77 6.94 -6.64 -8.23
N GLU A 78 7.02 -5.97 -7.08
CA GLU A 78 6.17 -6.28 -5.93
C GLU A 78 4.71 -5.89 -6.19
N PHE A 79 4.46 -4.77 -6.89
CA PHE A 79 3.11 -4.41 -7.31
C PHE A 79 2.53 -5.41 -8.30
N ILE A 80 3.32 -5.91 -9.25
CA ILE A 80 2.88 -6.97 -10.18
C ILE A 80 2.54 -8.25 -9.42
N GLN A 81 3.36 -8.63 -8.43
CA GLN A 81 3.09 -9.79 -7.56
C GLN A 81 1.81 -9.61 -6.74
N ALA A 82 1.53 -8.38 -6.25
CA ALA A 82 0.28 -8.01 -5.60
C ALA A 82 -0.92 -7.92 -6.57
N GLY A 83 -0.71 -8.16 -7.87
CA GLY A 83 -1.76 -8.24 -8.88
C GLY A 83 -2.18 -6.90 -9.49
N PHE A 84 -1.33 -5.86 -9.41
CA PHE A 84 -1.50 -4.64 -10.19
C PHE A 84 -1.13 -4.89 -11.67
N THR A 85 -1.85 -4.24 -12.58
CA THR A 85 -1.56 -4.29 -14.04
C THR A 85 -0.85 -3.02 -14.46
N LEU A 86 0.41 -3.10 -14.87
CA LEU A 86 1.32 -1.96 -15.07
C LEU A 86 1.91 -1.90 -16.47
#